data_AF-A0A3N0YH54-F1
#
_entry.id   AF-A0A3N0YH54-F1
#
_cell.length_a   1.000
_cell.length_b   1.000
_cell.length_c   1.000
_cell.angle_alpha   90.00
_cell.angle_beta   90.00
_cell.angle_gamma   90.00
#
_symmetry.space_group_name_H-M   'P 1'
#
loop_
_entity.id
_entity.type
_entity.pdbx_description
1 polymer ?
#
loop_
_entity_poly.entity_id
_entity_poly.type
_entity_poly.pdbx_seq_one_letter_code
_entity_poly.pdbx_strand_id
1 'polypeptide(L)'
;MVFDRFMMLSRLKEEEQIIVMEVKQHWQSLKEAECSLRDLSVQIQTNNSDFELSEESANGLLCLLKRKLEDLQFLQNNARMLYRQCVLGQASDSILFDNISDEETEAVNYSSDETDSDED
;
A
#
# COMPACT_ATOMS: atom_id res chain seq x y z
N MET A 1 -37.69 1.39 -1.44
CA MET A 1 -37.05 1.52 -2.76
C MET A 1 -36.05 2.67 -2.84
N VAL A 2 -36.37 3.92 -2.47
CA VAL A 2 -35.37 5.03 -2.47
C VAL A 2 -34.31 4.83 -1.38
N PHE A 3 -34.73 4.45 -0.17
CA PHE A 3 -33.83 4.13 0.94
C PHE A 3 -32.88 2.96 0.63
N ASP A 4 -33.39 1.88 0.04
CA ASP A 4 -32.56 0.72 -0.33
C ASP A 4 -31.48 1.09 -1.36
N ARG A 5 -31.83 1.96 -2.32
CA ARG A 5 -30.89 2.47 -3.31
C ARG A 5 -29.82 3.37 -2.68
N PHE A 6 -30.20 4.21 -1.73
CA PHE A 6 -29.27 5.03 -0.96
C PHE A 6 -28.30 4.15 -0.17
N MET A 7 -28.80 3.16 0.57
CA MET A 7 -27.98 2.22 1.33
C MET A 7 -26.99 1.45 0.44
N MET A 8 -27.42 1.01 -0.74
CA MET A 8 -26.54 0.33 -1.70
C MET A 8 -25.43 1.25 -2.20
N LEU A 9 -25.71 2.52 -2.47
CA LEU A 9 -24.70 3.50 -2.89
C LEU A 9 -23.70 3.81 -1.77
N SER A 10 -24.18 3.98 -0.54
CA SER A 10 -23.32 4.19 0.63
C SER A 10 -22.38 3.01 0.85
N ARG A 11 -22.91 1.78 0.77
CA ARG A 11 -22.11 0.55 0.88
C ARG A 11 -21.07 0.44 -0.24
N LEU A 12 -21.43 0.77 -1.48
CA LEU A 12 -20.49 0.75 -2.59
C LEU A 12 -19.32 1.73 -2.37
N LYS A 13 -19.62 2.91 -1.81
CA LYS A 13 -18.60 3.91 -1.48
C LYS A 13 -17.69 3.45 -0.34
N GLU A 14 -18.23 2.78 0.68
CA GLU A 14 -17.44 2.17 1.75
C GLU A 14 -16.51 1.07 1.21
N GLU A 15 -17.05 0.18 0.35
CA GLU A 15 -16.27 -0.88 -0.30
C GLU A 15 -15.14 -0.31 -1.17
N GLU A 16 -15.38 0.77 -1.92
CA GLU A 16 -14.35 1.48 -2.69
C GLU A 16 -13.23 2.01 -1.79
N GLN A 17 -13.58 2.65 -0.67
CA GLN A 17 -12.61 3.18 0.29
C GLN A 17 -11.75 2.07 0.91
N ILE A 18 -12.36 0.95 1.28
CA ILE A 18 -11.65 -0.22 1.83
C ILE A 18 -10.63 -0.73 0.81
N ILE A 19 -11.02 -0.88 -0.46
CA ILE A 19 -10.12 -1.36 -1.52
C ILE A 19 -8.91 -0.42 -1.67
N VAL A 20 -9.13 0.90 -1.69
CA VAL A 20 -8.04 1.89 -1.79
C VAL A 20 -7.07 1.76 -0.61
N MET A 21 -7.59 1.62 0.61
CA MET A 21 -6.77 1.44 1.80
C MET A 21 -5.93 0.15 1.76
N GLU A 22 -6.55 -0.97 1.41
CA GLU A 22 -5.86 -2.26 1.30
C GLU A 22 -4.76 -2.23 0.23
N VAL A 23 -5.03 -1.61 -0.91
CA VAL A 23 -4.04 -1.42 -1.98
C VAL A 23 -2.86 -0.59 -1.50
N LYS A 24 -3.12 0.52 -0.79
CA LYS A 24 -2.07 1.39 -0.22
C LYS A 24 -1.22 0.61 0.79
N GLN A 25 -1.86 -0.10 1.73
CA GLN A 25 -1.18 -0.88 2.75
C GLN A 25 -0.33 -2.00 2.14
N HIS A 26 -0.88 -2.74 1.17
CA HIS A 26 -0.14 -3.81 0.51
C HIS A 26 1.04 -3.26 -0.30
N TRP A 27 0.88 -2.12 -0.99
CA TRP A 27 1.99 -1.46 -1.67
C TRP A 27 3.12 -1.04 -0.72
N GLN A 28 2.78 -0.49 0.43
CA GLN A 28 3.75 -0.12 1.45
C GLN A 28 4.49 -1.35 1.99
N SER A 29 3.78 -2.43 2.29
CA SER A 29 4.39 -3.70 2.72
C SER A 29 5.39 -4.25 1.69
N LEU A 30 5.07 -4.17 0.40
CA LEU A 30 6.00 -4.58 -0.68
C LEU A 30 7.26 -3.71 -0.74
N LYS A 31 7.15 -2.40 -0.47
CA LYS A 31 8.31 -1.50 -0.38
C LYS A 31 9.18 -1.82 0.84
N GLU A 32 8.57 -2.01 2.00
CA GLU A 32 9.28 -2.34 3.24
C GLU A 32 10.03 -3.67 3.13
N ALA A 33 9.42 -4.68 2.49
CA ALA A 33 10.07 -5.95 2.21
C ALA A 33 11.28 -5.80 1.28
N GLU A 34 11.19 -4.91 0.28
CA GLU A 34 12.30 -4.64 -0.65
C GLU A 34 13.47 -3.96 0.06
N CYS A 35 13.18 -2.92 0.86
CA CYS A 35 14.18 -2.25 1.67
C CYS A 35 14.85 -3.23 2.63
N SER A 36 14.07 -4.04 3.35
CA SER A 36 14.58 -5.02 4.31
C SER A 36 15.52 -6.05 3.65
N LEU A 37 15.19 -6.53 2.44
CA LEU A 37 16.04 -7.46 1.68
C LEU A 37 17.34 -6.80 1.21
N ARG A 38 17.28 -5.53 0.81
CA ARG A 38 18.48 -4.77 0.43
C ARG A 38 19.36 -4.52 1.64
N ASP A 39 18.79 -4.11 2.76
CA ASP A 39 19.51 -3.84 4.00
C ASP A 39 20.21 -5.10 4.51
N LEU A 40 19.51 -6.25 4.48
CA LEU A 40 20.11 -7.54 4.83
C LEU A 40 21.26 -7.91 3.88
N SER A 41 21.11 -7.66 2.57
CA SER A 41 22.17 -7.90 1.60
C SER A 41 23.41 -7.05 1.89
N VAL A 42 23.21 -5.77 2.24
CA VAL A 42 24.29 -4.86 2.63
C VAL A 42 24.96 -5.34 3.93
N GLN A 43 24.18 -5.71 4.94
CA GLN A 43 24.69 -6.21 6.23
C GLN A 43 25.59 -7.44 6.05
N ILE A 44 25.21 -8.39 5.20
CA ILE A 44 26.03 -9.58 4.92
C ILE A 44 27.33 -9.18 4.22
N GLN A 45 27.29 -8.20 3.31
CA GLN A 45 28.48 -7.72 2.60
C GLN A 45 29.44 -6.95 3.50
N THR A 46 28.94 -6.12 4.42
CA THR A 46 29.77 -5.26 5.27
C THR A 46 30.22 -5.95 6.55
N ASN A 47 29.37 -6.79 7.14
CA ASN A 47 29.55 -7.36 8.48
C ASN A 47 29.48 -8.89 8.47
N ASN A 48 30.15 -9.53 7.52
CA ASN A 48 30.15 -11.00 7.41
C ASN A 48 30.64 -11.69 8.71
N SER A 49 31.44 -11.00 9.51
CA SER A 49 31.89 -11.46 10.83
C SER A 49 30.75 -11.64 11.84
N ASP A 50 29.69 -10.84 11.77
CA ASP A 50 28.58 -10.88 12.73
C ASP A 50 27.68 -12.10 12.51
N PHE A 51 27.74 -12.69 11.32
CA PHE A 51 26.95 -13.86 10.94
C PHE A 51 27.74 -15.18 11.08
N GLU A 52 29.03 -15.13 11.43
CA GLU A 52 29.92 -16.29 11.51
C GLU A 52 29.90 -17.18 10.24
N LEU A 53 29.62 -16.56 9.09
CA LEU A 53 29.47 -17.26 7.81
C LEU A 53 30.83 -17.43 7.14
N SER A 54 31.03 -18.60 6.51
CA SER A 54 32.12 -18.74 5.54
C SER A 54 31.85 -17.87 4.32
N GLU A 55 32.90 -17.46 3.60
CA GLU A 55 32.79 -16.67 2.38
C GLU A 55 31.85 -17.33 1.34
N GLU A 56 31.96 -18.65 1.17
CA GLU A 56 31.10 -19.41 0.27
C GLU A 56 29.63 -19.39 0.70
N SER A 57 29.36 -19.52 2.00
CA SER A 57 28.00 -19.46 2.53
C SER A 57 27.39 -18.05 2.42
N ALA A 58 28.18 -17.01 2.66
CA ALA A 58 27.77 -15.62 2.49
C ALA A 58 27.43 -15.31 1.03
N ASN A 59 28.27 -15.76 0.08
CA ASN A 59 28.02 -15.64 -1.35
C ASN A 59 26.75 -16.40 -1.78
N GLY A 60 26.56 -17.62 -1.27
CA GLY A 60 25.33 -18.40 -1.50
C GLY A 60 24.08 -17.67 -1.01
N LEU A 61 24.13 -17.09 0.19
CA LEU A 61 23.03 -16.32 0.76
C LEU A 61 22.75 -15.05 -0.05
N LEU A 62 23.79 -14.30 -0.44
CA LEU A 62 23.64 -13.12 -1.30
C LEU A 62 23.00 -13.46 -2.65
N CYS A 63 23.36 -14.60 -3.26
CA CYS A 63 22.71 -15.09 -4.48
C CYS A 63 21.22 -15.37 -4.26
N LEU A 64 20.84 -15.98 -3.13
CA LEU A 64 19.45 -16.23 -2.79
C LEU A 64 18.67 -14.93 -2.54
N LEU A 65 19.26 -13.97 -1.82
CA LEU A 65 18.67 -12.67 -1.56
C LEU A 65 18.47 -11.88 -2.86
N LYS A 66 19.45 -11.90 -3.77
CA LYS A 66 19.34 -11.26 -5.09
C LYS A 66 18.17 -11.85 -5.88
N ARG A 67 18.05 -13.17 -5.95
CA ARG A 67 16.91 -13.83 -6.62
C ARG A 67 15.59 -13.42 -5.97
N LYS A 68 15.53 -13.39 -4.64
CA LYS A 68 14.31 -12.99 -3.91
C LYS A 68 13.93 -11.53 -4.18
N LEU A 69 14.93 -10.65 -4.34
CA LEU A 69 14.73 -9.26 -4.70
C LEU A 69 14.16 -9.13 -6.14
N GLU A 70 14.69 -9.91 -7.09
CA GLU A 70 14.16 -9.96 -8.46
C GLU A 70 12.69 -10.44 -8.49
N ASP A 71 12.36 -11.49 -7.74
CA ASP A 71 10.98 -11.98 -7.58
C ASP A 71 10.06 -10.89 -6.99
N LEU A 72 10.54 -10.18 -5.97
CA LEU A 72 9.78 -9.12 -5.31
C LEU A 72 9.56 -7.92 -6.24
N GLN A 73 10.56 -7.54 -7.03
CA GLN A 73 10.43 -6.49 -8.05
C GLN A 73 9.43 -6.88 -9.13
N PHE A 74 9.42 -8.15 -9.55
CA PHE A 74 8.39 -8.67 -10.45
C PHE A 74 7.00 -8.55 -9.83
N LEU A 75 6.84 -8.95 -8.57
CA LEU A 75 5.59 -8.85 -7.84
C LEU A 75 5.14 -7.38 -7.69
N GLN A 76 6.04 -6.47 -7.35
CA GLN A 76 5.76 -5.04 -7.26
C GLN A 76 5.29 -4.46 -8.60
N ASN A 77 5.93 -4.83 -9.71
CA ASN A 77 5.52 -4.37 -11.03
C ASN A 77 4.12 -4.89 -11.39
N ASN A 78 3.83 -6.17 -11.10
CA ASN A 78 2.51 -6.76 -11.30
C ASN A 78 1.45 -6.06 -10.43
N ALA A 79 1.72 -5.93 -9.13
CA ALA A 79 0.86 -5.25 -8.18
C ALA A 79 0.56 -3.80 -8.62
N ARG A 80 1.58 -3.05 -9.06
CA ARG A 80 1.42 -1.70 -9.61
C ARG A 80 0.45 -1.67 -10.79
N MET A 81 0.57 -2.61 -11.73
CA MET A 81 -0.35 -2.70 -12.87
C MET A 81 -1.78 -3.02 -12.42
N LEU A 82 -1.96 -3.96 -11.50
CA LEU A 82 -3.28 -4.33 -10.98
C LEU A 82 -3.92 -3.20 -10.18
N TYR A 83 -3.17 -2.50 -9.34
CA TYR A 83 -3.68 -1.36 -8.58
C TYR A 83 -4.13 -0.22 -9.48
N ARG A 84 -3.39 0.05 -10.56
CA ARG A 84 -3.83 1.00 -11.58
C ARG A 84 -5.18 0.61 -12.16
N GLN A 85 -5.39 -0.67 -12.45
CA GLN A 85 -6.65 -1.14 -12.99
C GLN A 85 -7.79 -1.07 -11.96
N CYS A 86 -7.54 -1.48 -10.70
CA CYS A 86 -8.56 -1.55 -9.66
C CYS A 86 -8.94 -0.17 -9.10
N VAL A 87 -7.97 0.75 -8.94
CA VAL A 87 -8.20 2.03 -8.24
C VAL A 87 -8.51 3.18 -9.20
N LEU A 88 -7.88 3.22 -10.37
CA LEU A 88 -7.94 4.40 -11.24
C LEU A 88 -8.93 4.31 -12.40
N GLY A 89 -9.63 3.19 -12.59
CA GLY A 89 -10.61 3.06 -13.67
C GLY A 89 -10.13 3.67 -14.99
N GLN A 90 -9.02 3.17 -15.55
CA GLN A 90 -8.40 3.65 -16.80
C GLN A 90 -7.90 5.12 -16.87
N ALA A 91 -8.02 5.95 -15.83
CA ALA A 91 -7.56 7.35 -15.92
C ALA A 91 -6.80 7.84 -14.69
N SER A 92 -5.55 8.26 -14.93
CA SER A 92 -4.71 9.20 -14.14
C SER A 92 -3.61 8.60 -13.27
N ASP A 93 -2.39 8.58 -13.83
CA ASP A 93 -1.15 7.99 -13.29
C ASP A 93 -0.58 8.63 -12.00
N SER A 94 -0.97 9.86 -11.64
CA SER A 94 -0.15 10.71 -10.76
C SER A 94 -0.59 10.79 -9.29
N ILE A 95 -1.86 10.51 -8.97
CA ILE A 95 -2.41 10.93 -7.67
C ILE A 95 -2.20 9.88 -6.57
N LEU A 96 -2.19 8.58 -6.90
CA LEU A 96 -2.18 7.53 -5.87
C LEU A 96 -0.78 7.22 -5.31
N PHE A 97 0.26 7.34 -6.13
CA PHE A 97 1.61 6.87 -5.77
C PHE A 97 2.51 7.99 -5.23
N ASP A 98 2.26 9.25 -5.62
CA ASP A 98 2.99 10.43 -5.13
C ASP A 98 2.35 11.06 -3.88
N ASN A 99 1.03 10.91 -3.64
CA ASN A 99 0.37 11.33 -2.40
C ASN A 99 0.40 10.27 -1.28
N ILE A 100 1.30 9.29 -1.35
CA ILE A 100 1.66 8.46 -0.17
C ILE A 100 2.64 9.28 0.68
N SER A 101 2.23 10.48 1.05
CA SER A 101 2.81 11.27 2.13
C SER A 101 1.75 11.31 3.23
N ASP A 102 2.20 11.22 4.48
CA ASP A 102 1.42 11.03 5.70
C ASP A 102 0.49 12.21 6.05
N GLU A 103 -0.49 12.52 5.20
CA GLU A 103 -1.64 13.31 5.62
C GLU A 103 -2.84 12.39 5.82
N GLU A 104 -3.11 12.13 7.10
CA GLU A 104 -4.41 11.68 7.60
C GLU A 104 -5.51 12.44 6.87
N THR A 105 -6.36 11.73 6.14
CA THR A 105 -7.56 12.34 5.56
C THR A 105 -8.49 12.69 6.72
N GLU A 106 -8.39 13.95 7.16
CA GLU A 106 -9.32 14.64 8.04
C GLU A 106 -10.76 14.25 7.66
N ALA A 107 -11.44 13.58 8.59
CA ALA A 107 -12.85 13.28 8.47
C ALA A 107 -13.59 14.63 8.40
N VAL A 108 -14.09 14.98 7.22
CA VAL A 108 -14.96 16.15 7.01
C VAL A 108 -16.22 15.99 7.86
N ASN A 109 -16.19 16.59 9.05
CA ASN A 109 -17.33 16.75 9.93
C ASN A 109 -18.27 17.80 9.34
N TYR A 110 -19.26 17.35 8.55
CA TYR A 110 -20.37 18.21 8.19
C TYR A 110 -21.25 18.40 9.43
N SER A 111 -21.05 19.55 10.10
CA SER A 111 -21.96 20.10 11.08
C SER A 111 -23.36 20.20 10.47
N SER A 112 -24.27 19.33 10.90
CA SER A 112 -25.69 19.44 10.59
C SER A 112 -26.28 20.56 11.45
N ASP A 113 -26.32 21.76 10.88
CA ASP A 113 -27.10 22.89 11.40
C ASP A 113 -28.56 22.67 10.99
N GLU A 114 -29.31 22.00 11.85
CA GLU A 114 -30.77 21.89 11.74
C GLU A 114 -31.37 22.88 12.75
N THR A 115 -31.59 24.11 12.29
CA THR A 115 -32.49 25.04 12.96
C THR A 115 -33.92 24.57 12.70
N ASP A 116 -34.58 24.01 13.72
CA ASP A 116 -36.02 23.84 13.70
C ASP A 116 -36.63 24.75 14.78
N SER A 117 -37.03 25.93 14.32
CA SER A 117 -37.99 26.78 15.01
C SER A 117 -39.36 26.21 14.72
N ASP A 118 -40.08 25.75 15.74
CA ASP A 118 -41.54 25.74 15.70
C ASP A 118 -42.11 26.13 17.07
N GLU A 119 -42.98 27.14 17.01
CA GLU A 119 -43.74 27.75 18.08
C GLU A 119 -44.86 26.81 18.55
N ASP A 120 -45.09 26.73 19.87
CA ASP A 120 -46.42 26.59 20.50
C ASP A 120 -46.35 27.02 21.98
#